data_AF-A0A833D1W2-F1
#
_entry.id   AF-A0A833D1W2-F1
#
_cell.length_a   1.000
_cell.length_b   1.000
_cell.length_c   1.000
_cell.angle_alpha   90.00
_cell.angle_beta   90.00
_cell.angle_gamma   90.00
#
_symmetry.space_group_name_H-M   'P 1'
#
loop_
_entity.id
_entity.type
_entity.pdbx_description
1 polymer ?
#
loop_
_entity_poly.entity_id
_entity_poly.type
_entity_poly.pdbx_seq_one_letter_code
_entity_poly.pdbx_strand_id
1 'polypeptide(L)' 'METFPFTLVSPEKILLEREVSMVVIPGLKGDMGVLPNHAPLLT' A
#
# COMPACT_ATOMS: atom_id res chain seq x y z
N MET A 1 -11.48 -2.67 13.35
CA MET A 1 -10.56 -2.96 12.24
C MET A 1 -9.67 -1.75 12.12
N GLU A 2 -8.35 -1.87 12.34
CA GLU A 2 -7.45 -0.72 12.19
C GLU A 2 -7.23 -0.41 10.70
N THR A 3 -7.11 0.87 10.37
CA THR A 3 -6.85 1.35 9.00
C THR A 3 -5.56 2.16 8.96
N PHE A 4 -5.03 2.34 7.75
CA PHE A 4 -3.89 3.21 7.49
C PHE A 4 -4.08 3.98 6.18
N PRO A 5 -3.45 5.17 6.04
CA PRO A 5 -3.50 5.93 4.80
C PRO A 5 -2.71 5.22 3.71
N PHE A 6 -3.34 5.04 2.54
CA PHE A 6 -2.69 4.50 1.35
C PHE A 6 -2.85 5.45 0.17
N THR A 7 -1.73 5.76 -0.48
CA THR A 7 -1.69 6.63 -1.66
C THR A 7 -0.97 5.92 -2.80
N LEU A 8 -1.67 5.74 -3.93
CA LEU A 8 -1.10 5.26 -5.19
C LEU A 8 -0.83 6.46 -6.10
N VAL A 9 0.44 6.65 -6.44
CA VAL A 9 0.90 7.77 -7.28
C VAL A 9 1.42 7.27 -8.61
N SER A 10 1.15 8.06 -9.66
CA SER A 10 1.80 7.95 -10.97
C SER A 10 2.67 9.18 -11.19
N PRO A 11 3.55 9.19 -12.22
CA PRO A 11 4.35 10.38 -12.52
C PRO A 11 3.52 11.64 -12.80
N GLU A 12 2.30 11.50 -13.32
CA GLU A 12 1.46 12.64 -13.72
C GLU A 12 0.52 13.13 -12.62
N LYS A 13 0.06 12.22 -11.75
CA LYS A 13 -0.96 12.51 -10.73
C LYS A 13 -1.10 11.41 -9.68
N ILE A 14 -1.81 11.74 -8.61
CA ILE A 14 -2.33 10.76 -7.64
C ILE A 14 -3.48 9.99 -8.32
N LEU A 15 -3.39 8.66 -8.28
CA LEU A 15 -4.40 7.76 -8.85
C LEU A 15 -5.43 7.32 -7.81
N LEU A 16 -5.00 7.14 -6.56
CA LEU A 16 -5.87 6.72 -5.46
C LEU A 16 -5.31 7.25 -4.14
N GLU A 17 -6.20 7.71 -3.26
CA GLU A 17 -5.89 8.09 -1.89
C GLU A 17 -7.08 7.70 -1.00
N ARG A 18 -6.87 6.80 -0.03
CA ARG A 18 -7.94 6.32 0.85
C ARG A 18 -7.38 5.65 2.12
N GLU A 19 -8.22 5.59 3.15
CA GLU A 19 -8.03 4.73 4.31
C GLU A 19 -8.34 3.27 3.97
N VAL A 20 -7.40 2.36 4.28
CA VAL A 20 -7.52 0.93 3.98
C VAL A 20 -7.13 0.07 5.17
N SER A 21 -7.72 -1.12 5.27
CA SER A 21 -7.35 -2.12 6.29
C SER A 21 -6.26 -3.09 5.84
N MET A 22 -6.02 -3.19 4.53
CA MET A 22 -4.99 -4.05 3.93
C MET A 22 -4.75 -3.62 2.48
N VAL A 23 -3.52 -3.76 2.01
CA VAL A 23 -3.15 -3.55 0.60
C VAL A 23 -2.43 -4.79 0.08
N VAL A 24 -2.78 -5.24 -1.13
CA VAL A 24 -2.06 -6.30 -1.84
C VAL A 24 -1.45 -5.69 -3.10
N ILE A 25 -0.13 -5.80 -3.26
CA ILE A 25 0.62 -5.30 -4.41
C ILE A 25 1.47 -6.42 -5.03
N PRO A 26 1.63 -6.44 -6.36
CA PRO A 26 2.54 -7.38 -7.01
C PRO A 26 3.99 -7.01 -6.67
N GLY A 27 4.77 -7.97 -6.23
CA GLY A 27 6.21 -7.85 -5.96
C GLY A 27 7.04 -8.82 -6.79
N LEU A 28 8.37 -8.68 -6.73
CA LEU A 28 9.31 -9.50 -7.52
C LEU A 28 9.19 -11.01 -7.23
N LYS A 29 8.83 -11.38 -6.00
CA LYS A 29 8.70 -12.78 -5.55
C LYS A 29 7.24 -13.26 -5.48
N GLY A 30 6.31 -12.51 -6.08
CA GLY A 30 4.86 -12.72 -5.97
C GLY A 30 4.18 -11.60 -5.21
N ASP A 31 2.95 -11.84 -4.76
CA ASP A 31 2.13 -10.82 -4.13
C ASP A 31 2.58 -10.49 -2.70
N MET A 32 2.54 -9.20 -2.36
CA MET A 32 2.85 -8.69 -1.03
C MET A 32 1.60 -8.07 -0.40
N GLY A 33 1.21 -8.58 0.76
CA GLY A 33 0.15 -8.03 1.60
C GLY A 33 0.72 -7.15 2.71
N VAL A 34 0.28 -5.90 2.79
CA VAL A 34 0.65 -4.94 3.84
C VAL A 34 -0.56 -4.69 4.74
N LEU A 35 -0.35 -4.82 6.05
CA LEU A 35 -1.33 -4.64 7.12
C LEU A 35 -1.00 -3.40 7.97
N PRO A 36 -1.94 -2.91 8.81
CA PRO A 36 -1.66 -1.84 9.75
C PRO A 36 -0.46 -2.16 10.64
N ASN A 37 0.33 -1.14 10.98
CA ASN A 37 1.53 -1.25 11.83
C ASN A 37 2.68 -2.10 11.23
N HIS A 38 2.70 -2.34 9.91
CA HIS A 38 3.86 -2.95 9.25
C HIS A 38 5.10 -2.04 9.36
N ALA A 39 6.26 -2.63 9.60
CA ALA A 39 7.52 -1.89 9.67
C ALA A 39 7.84 -1.18 8.34
N PRO A 40 8.57 -0.04 8.34
CA PRO A 40 8.96 0.62 7.10
C PRO A 40 9.76 -0.31 6.19
N LEU A 41 9.38 -0.37 4.92
CA LEU A 41 10.02 -1.19 3.89
C LEU A 41 10.08 -0.39 2.58
N LEU A 42 11.22 -0.44 1.91
CA LEU A 42 11.40 0.02 0.53
C LEU A 42 11.84 -1.19 -0.29
N THR A 43 11.14 -1.47 -1.38
CA THR A 43 11.40 -2.63 -2.27
C THR A 43 11.30 -2.24 -3.74
#